data_AF-A0A7C7QS54-F1
#
_entry.id   AF-A0A7C7QS54-F1
#
_cell.length_a   1.000
_cell.length_b   1.000
_cell.length_c   1.000
_cell.angle_alpha   90.00
_cell.angle_beta   90.00
_cell.angle_gamma   90.00
#
_symmetry.space_group_name_H-M   'P 1'
#
loop_
_entity.id
_entity.type
_entity.pdbx_description
1 polymer ?
#
loop_
_entity_poly.entity_id
_entity_poly.type
_entity_poly.pdbx_seq_one_letter_code
_entity_poly.pdbx_strand_id
1 'polypeptide(L)'
;MTFAEKLKALRGRMSLRKLADELGVHYSYLSRLESGDLLSASEEFLDRLAAYFDLSEEEQCALYLAADKVPPEVFFLVQKDPERALVALRTAFADELEAHGREIARRLVAIGLSETAAATYVRILRAGCLHEEDLGDVPREALRELLLHRLIFYERQASGRAYFVLDPTTAFRTLWDEALWQAAVTEEELLKLPREEAAHLLEVRRRCRELPELVMPLYGYRRPLVSGQIRIAQDAEELALALAETIARAQKEVVALSRSPRLPQVAPIWEALCDRMAAGVTYRRICDLDEVVDHGLHIKRRDMEETGVQLRVLEAEVISRKFYLIDGRYGVIYWPDEIGDGFALAGQVVENTWLSRKYQREFEIAWDEAIPGELVVDILEEAASELLERAGRILGSEGREWLQMVVGWGIFARFPDLPDEECQRIEEEALTVGLVERREDAGGAPVPRYSLTMADIRRRHVARRMRAVAL
;
A
#
# COMPACT_ATOMS: atom_id res chain seq x y z
N MET A 1 -17.31 20.37 25.26
CA MET A 1 -16.37 21.00 26.21
C MET A 1 -15.15 20.10 26.27
N THR A 2 -13.97 20.64 25.98
CA THR A 2 -12.72 19.86 25.99
C THR A 2 -12.25 19.58 27.42
N PHE A 3 -11.33 18.62 27.60
CA PHE A 3 -10.71 18.39 28.92
C PHE A 3 -10.09 19.67 29.51
N ALA A 4 -9.39 20.44 28.67
CA ALA A 4 -8.75 21.69 29.06
C ALA A 4 -9.75 22.71 29.62
N GLU A 5 -10.89 22.90 28.94
CA GLU A 5 -11.97 23.79 29.39
C GLU A 5 -12.58 23.31 30.71
N LYS A 6 -12.79 22.00 30.85
CA LYS A 6 -13.37 21.41 32.05
C LYS A 6 -12.44 21.50 33.25
N LEU A 7 -11.14 21.21 33.07
CA LEU A 7 -10.11 21.39 34.08
C LEU A 7 -10.02 22.85 34.54
N LYS A 8 -10.06 23.80 33.59
CA LYS A 8 -10.06 25.23 33.89
C LYS A 8 -11.30 25.66 34.67
N ALA A 9 -12.47 25.12 34.32
CA ALA A 9 -13.72 25.35 35.04
C ALA A 9 -13.66 24.82 36.49
N LEU A 10 -13.21 23.58 36.68
CA LEU A 10 -13.03 22.95 38.00
C LEU A 10 -12.05 23.73 38.88
N ARG A 11 -10.92 24.14 38.31
CA ARG A 11 -9.90 24.94 39.01
C ARG A 11 -10.45 26.30 39.46
N GLY A 12 -11.34 26.90 38.68
CA GLY A 12 -11.88 28.24 38.92
C GLY A 12 -10.77 29.28 39.08
N ARG A 13 -10.71 29.92 40.26
CA ARG A 13 -9.71 30.96 40.58
C ARG A 13 -8.41 30.42 41.19
N MET A 14 -8.29 29.12 41.41
CA MET A 14 -7.10 28.52 42.03
C MET A 14 -5.89 28.61 41.08
N SER A 15 -4.70 28.92 41.59
CA SER A 15 -3.50 28.89 40.73
C SER A 15 -3.16 27.44 40.32
N LEU A 16 -2.73 27.25 39.08
CA LEU A 16 -2.28 25.94 38.57
C LEU A 16 -1.18 25.31 39.42
N ARG A 17 -0.27 26.14 39.98
CA ARG A 17 0.82 25.66 40.84
C ARG A 17 0.29 25.05 42.13
N LYS A 18 -0.65 25.75 42.80
CA LYS A 18 -1.33 25.22 43.98
C LYS A 18 -2.07 23.91 43.66
N LEU A 19 -2.83 23.86 42.56
CA LEU A 19 -3.53 22.64 42.17
C LEU A 19 -2.57 21.48 41.89
N ALA A 20 -1.42 21.76 41.27
CA ALA A 20 -0.39 20.76 41.01
C ALA A 20 0.20 20.18 42.30
N ASP A 21 0.50 21.04 43.27
CA ASP A 21 1.04 20.64 44.57
C ASP A 21 0.02 19.76 45.34
N GLU A 22 -1.26 20.14 45.35
CA GLU A 22 -2.33 19.40 46.03
C GLU A 22 -2.63 18.04 45.38
N LEU A 23 -2.55 17.96 44.04
CA LEU A 23 -2.74 16.71 43.29
C LEU A 23 -1.48 15.84 43.21
N GLY A 24 -0.35 16.31 43.75
CA GLY A 24 0.92 15.59 43.71
C GLY A 24 1.49 15.39 42.29
N VAL A 25 1.27 16.34 41.39
CA VAL A 25 1.79 16.28 40.00
C VAL A 25 2.66 17.48 39.67
N HIS A 26 3.51 17.37 38.64
CA HIS A 26 4.29 18.50 38.20
C HIS A 26 3.43 19.58 37.55
N TYR A 27 3.68 20.85 37.91
CA TYR A 27 3.02 22.02 37.31
C TYR A 27 3.05 22.02 35.77
N SER A 28 4.17 21.62 35.16
CA SER A 28 4.31 21.57 33.70
C SER A 28 3.35 20.59 33.04
N TYR A 29 3.04 19.47 33.69
CA TYR A 29 2.07 18.49 33.20
C TYR A 29 0.64 19.08 33.19
N LEU A 30 0.22 19.67 34.31
CA LEU A 30 -1.07 20.35 34.44
C LEU A 30 -1.21 21.54 33.48
N SER A 31 -0.15 22.31 33.31
CA SER A 31 -0.11 23.43 32.36
C SER A 31 -0.33 22.94 30.93
N ARG A 32 0.33 21.84 30.53
CA ARG A 32 0.15 21.26 29.19
C ARG A 32 -1.26 20.73 28.96
N LEU A 33 -1.86 20.09 29.97
CA LEU A 33 -3.26 19.66 29.93
C LEU A 33 -4.24 20.84 29.78
N GLU A 34 -4.08 21.90 30.58
CA GLU A 34 -4.96 23.08 30.50
C GLU A 34 -4.75 23.89 29.20
N SER A 35 -3.57 23.82 28.58
CA SER A 35 -3.28 24.46 27.29
C SER A 35 -3.75 23.68 26.06
N GLY A 36 -4.02 22.37 26.21
CA GLY A 36 -4.32 21.47 25.08
C GLY A 36 -3.09 20.80 24.42
N ASP A 37 -1.86 21.13 24.85
CA ASP A 37 -0.61 20.52 24.37
C ASP A 37 -0.44 19.04 24.75
N LEU A 38 -1.26 18.55 25.68
CA LEU A 38 -1.35 17.13 26.03
C LEU A 38 -2.82 16.72 25.95
N LEU A 39 -3.12 15.81 25.01
CA LEU A 39 -4.50 15.47 24.64
C LEU A 39 -5.18 14.49 25.60
N SER A 40 -4.43 13.69 26.37
CA SER A 40 -5.04 12.80 27.37
C SER A 40 -4.27 12.77 28.68
N ALA A 41 -5.02 12.64 29.77
CA ALA A 41 -4.51 12.42 31.10
C ALA A 41 -4.55 10.92 31.47
N SER A 42 -3.74 10.51 32.44
CA SER A 42 -3.84 9.15 33.01
C SER A 42 -5.11 8.99 33.86
N GLU A 43 -5.65 7.78 33.91
CA GLU A 43 -6.85 7.45 34.70
C GLU A 43 -6.63 7.72 36.19
N GLU A 44 -5.46 7.35 36.74
CA GLU A 44 -5.08 7.66 38.12
C GLU A 44 -5.11 9.17 38.43
N PHE A 45 -4.74 10.01 37.44
CA PHE A 45 -4.83 11.45 37.61
C PHE A 45 -6.29 11.92 37.60
N LEU A 46 -7.14 11.36 36.72
CA LEU A 46 -8.57 11.68 36.67
C LEU A 46 -9.27 11.31 37.98
N ASP A 47 -8.94 10.18 38.58
CA ASP A 47 -9.47 9.75 39.88
C ASP A 47 -9.05 10.69 41.02
N ARG A 48 -7.76 11.07 41.06
CA ARG A 48 -7.27 12.07 42.04
C ARG A 48 -7.99 13.40 41.87
N LEU A 49 -8.19 13.84 40.62
CA LEU A 49 -8.87 15.09 40.31
C LEU A 49 -10.33 15.05 40.75
N ALA A 50 -11.05 13.96 40.46
CA ALA A 50 -12.43 13.76 40.86
C ALA A 50 -12.58 13.75 42.39
N ALA A 51 -11.70 13.04 43.09
CA ALA A 51 -11.68 12.99 44.56
C ALA A 51 -11.34 14.36 45.19
N TYR A 52 -10.38 15.09 44.63
CA TYR A 52 -9.98 16.40 45.15
C TYR A 52 -11.10 17.45 45.04
N PHE A 53 -11.87 17.41 43.95
CA PHE A 53 -12.99 18.32 43.74
C PHE A 53 -14.34 17.80 44.24
N ASP A 54 -14.36 16.62 44.86
CA ASP A 54 -15.59 15.96 45.37
C ASP A 54 -16.68 15.87 44.29
N LEU A 55 -16.29 15.42 43.09
CA LEU A 55 -17.19 15.34 41.94
C LEU A 55 -18.25 14.26 42.14
N SER A 56 -19.48 14.54 41.72
CA SER A 56 -20.52 13.53 41.59
C SER A 56 -20.17 12.49 40.51
N GLU A 57 -20.83 11.33 40.55
CA GLU A 57 -20.64 10.27 39.54
C GLU A 57 -20.83 10.80 38.11
N GLU A 58 -21.87 11.59 37.86
CA GLU A 58 -22.14 12.21 36.56
C GLU A 58 -21.00 13.15 36.10
N GLU A 59 -20.46 13.94 37.02
CA GLU A 59 -19.37 14.88 36.74
C GLU A 59 -18.05 14.17 36.47
N GLN A 60 -17.76 13.10 37.22
CA GLN A 60 -16.61 12.22 37.01
C GLN A 60 -16.73 11.50 35.67
N CYS A 61 -17.89 10.94 35.33
CA CYS A 61 -18.17 10.34 34.03
C CYS A 61 -17.86 11.33 32.90
N ALA A 62 -18.42 12.53 33.00
CA ALA A 62 -18.16 13.59 32.03
C ALA A 62 -16.70 14.10 32.05
N LEU A 63 -15.93 13.87 33.11
CA LEU A 63 -14.51 14.23 33.19
C LEU A 63 -13.67 13.23 32.39
N TYR A 64 -13.96 11.94 32.57
CA TYR A 64 -13.37 10.85 31.79
C TYR A 64 -13.64 11.01 30.31
N LEU A 65 -14.90 11.25 29.92
CA LEU A 65 -15.27 11.44 28.51
C LEU A 65 -14.60 12.68 27.90
N ALA A 66 -14.44 13.77 28.65
CA ALA A 66 -13.74 14.96 28.15
C ALA A 66 -12.25 14.71 27.88
N ALA A 67 -11.66 13.71 28.55
CA ALA A 67 -10.27 13.27 28.41
C ALA A 67 -10.10 12.11 27.39
N ASP A 68 -11.13 11.82 26.59
CA ASP A 68 -11.18 10.68 25.66
C ASP A 68 -10.93 9.33 26.34
N LYS A 69 -11.46 9.15 27.57
CA LYS A 69 -11.39 7.91 28.34
C LYS A 69 -12.77 7.32 28.59
N VAL A 70 -12.83 5.99 28.60
CA VAL A 70 -14.03 5.25 29.04
C VAL A 70 -14.05 5.22 30.56
N PRO A 71 -15.14 5.63 31.22
CA PRO A 71 -15.26 5.55 32.67
C PRO A 71 -15.03 4.12 33.20
N PRO A 72 -14.35 3.92 34.34
CA PRO A 72 -13.96 2.60 34.84
C PRO A 72 -15.16 1.66 35.05
N GLU A 73 -16.31 2.18 35.46
CA GLU A 73 -17.55 1.44 35.65
C GLU A 73 -18.11 0.90 34.33
N VAL A 74 -18.04 1.68 33.24
CA VAL A 74 -18.43 1.24 31.90
C VAL A 74 -17.47 0.17 31.41
N PHE A 75 -16.17 0.39 31.61
CA PHE A 75 -15.15 -0.59 31.25
C PHE A 75 -15.34 -1.91 32.01
N PHE A 76 -15.64 -1.85 33.31
CA PHE A 76 -15.98 -3.01 34.12
C PHE A 76 -17.21 -3.76 33.58
N LEU A 77 -18.28 -3.04 33.21
CA LEU A 77 -19.48 -3.66 32.63
C LEU A 77 -19.17 -4.37 31.30
N VAL A 78 -18.35 -3.75 30.45
CA VAL A 78 -17.89 -4.34 29.18
C VAL A 78 -17.01 -5.58 29.43
N GLN A 79 -16.11 -5.54 30.41
CA GLN A 79 -15.27 -6.70 30.74
C GLN A 79 -16.06 -7.85 31.38
N LYS A 80 -17.06 -7.53 32.20
CA LYS A 80 -17.86 -8.53 32.92
C LYS A 80 -18.74 -9.36 31.98
N ASP A 81 -19.32 -8.73 30.97
CA ASP A 81 -20.18 -9.37 29.98
C ASP A 81 -20.07 -8.65 28.61
N PRO A 82 -18.98 -8.93 27.86
CA PRO A 82 -18.69 -8.20 26.62
C PRO A 82 -19.75 -8.41 25.55
N GLU A 83 -20.35 -9.60 25.49
CA GLU A 83 -21.40 -9.93 24.53
C GLU A 83 -22.65 -9.08 24.78
N ARG A 84 -23.12 -9.04 26.03
CA ARG A 84 -24.31 -8.24 26.38
C ARG A 84 -24.06 -6.75 26.21
N ALA A 85 -22.89 -6.25 26.60
CA ALA A 85 -22.54 -4.84 26.41
C ALA A 85 -22.54 -4.47 24.92
N LEU A 86 -21.97 -5.32 24.07
CA LEU A 86 -21.92 -5.12 22.62
C LEU A 86 -23.32 -5.15 21.99
N VAL A 87 -24.20 -6.06 22.42
CA VAL A 87 -25.61 -6.09 21.99
C VAL A 87 -26.33 -4.80 22.39
N ALA A 88 -26.14 -4.34 23.63
CA ALA A 88 -26.78 -3.12 24.11
C ALA A 88 -26.32 -1.88 23.33
N LEU A 89 -25.01 -1.73 23.09
CA LEU A 89 -24.46 -0.63 22.29
C LEU A 89 -24.95 -0.67 20.84
N ARG A 90 -24.93 -1.84 20.19
CA ARG A 90 -25.44 -1.99 18.82
C ARG A 90 -26.92 -1.64 18.71
N THR A 91 -27.71 -1.99 19.72
CA THR A 91 -29.14 -1.66 19.76
C THR A 91 -29.36 -0.17 19.98
N ALA A 92 -28.60 0.44 20.91
CA ALA A 92 -28.73 1.85 21.25
C ALA A 92 -28.33 2.80 20.11
N PHE A 93 -27.37 2.39 19.27
CA PHE A 93 -26.82 3.20 18.17
C PHE A 93 -27.14 2.63 16.79
N ALA A 94 -28.20 1.83 16.66
CA ALA A 94 -28.52 1.14 15.41
C ALA A 94 -28.78 2.14 14.27
N ASP A 95 -29.56 3.20 14.52
CA ASP A 95 -29.94 4.19 13.52
C ASP A 95 -28.75 5.04 13.07
N GLU A 96 -27.87 5.43 13.99
CA GLU A 96 -26.64 6.16 13.69
C GLU A 96 -25.67 5.30 12.87
N LEU A 97 -25.48 4.04 13.26
CA LEU A 97 -24.67 3.11 12.49
C LEU A 97 -25.23 2.93 11.09
N GLU A 98 -26.55 2.77 10.95
CA GLU A 98 -27.25 2.65 9.66
C GLU A 98 -27.09 3.91 8.81
N ALA A 99 -27.25 5.09 9.39
CA ALA A 99 -27.01 6.36 8.69
C ALA A 99 -25.55 6.49 8.23
N HIS A 100 -24.59 6.12 9.07
CA HIS A 100 -23.17 6.14 8.75
C HIS A 100 -22.83 5.16 7.62
N GLY A 101 -23.37 3.94 7.67
CA GLY A 101 -23.22 2.94 6.61
C GLY A 101 -23.80 3.42 5.27
N ARG A 102 -24.99 4.04 5.28
CA ARG A 102 -25.58 4.64 4.08
C ARG A 102 -24.74 5.77 3.50
N GLU A 103 -24.14 6.60 4.35
CA GLU A 103 -23.26 7.68 3.90
C GLU A 103 -21.98 7.14 3.24
N ILE A 104 -21.37 6.10 3.81
CA ILE A 104 -20.23 5.40 3.18
C ILE A 104 -20.65 4.86 1.82
N ALA A 105 -21.76 4.11 1.76
CA ALA A 105 -22.23 3.51 0.50
C ALA A 105 -22.51 4.58 -0.57
N ARG A 106 -23.18 5.68 -0.20
CA ARG A 106 -23.45 6.81 -1.11
C ARG A 106 -22.17 7.41 -1.69
N ARG A 107 -21.11 7.55 -0.89
CA ARG A 107 -19.82 8.08 -1.35
C ARG A 107 -19.06 7.10 -2.25
N LEU A 108 -19.18 5.80 -2.01
CA LEU A 108 -18.63 4.76 -2.89
C LEU A 108 -19.32 4.78 -4.26
N VAL A 109 -20.64 4.94 -4.30
CA VAL A 109 -21.38 5.08 -5.56
C VAL A 109 -20.94 6.34 -6.31
N ALA A 110 -20.67 7.44 -5.61
CA ALA A 110 -20.20 8.68 -6.22
C ALA A 110 -18.82 8.58 -6.88
N ILE A 111 -18.00 7.58 -6.53
CA ILE A 111 -16.72 7.29 -7.19
C ILE A 111 -16.80 6.15 -8.20
N GLY A 112 -18.02 5.73 -8.57
CA GLY A 112 -18.26 4.81 -9.69
C GLY A 112 -18.62 3.38 -9.30
N LEU A 113 -18.73 3.03 -8.01
CA LEU A 113 -19.16 1.70 -7.61
C LEU A 113 -20.67 1.48 -7.81
N SER A 114 -21.06 0.25 -8.10
CA SER A 114 -22.47 -0.16 -8.06
C SER A 114 -23.04 -0.05 -6.64
N GLU A 115 -24.35 0.24 -6.53
CA GLU A 115 -25.04 0.30 -5.24
C GLU A 115 -24.88 -1.00 -4.44
N THR A 116 -24.90 -2.14 -5.14
CA THR A 116 -24.74 -3.47 -4.53
C THR A 116 -23.31 -3.69 -4.02
N ALA A 117 -22.28 -3.30 -4.78
CA ALA A 117 -20.89 -3.37 -4.31
C ALA A 117 -20.67 -2.44 -3.11
N ALA A 118 -21.17 -1.21 -3.16
CA ALA A 118 -21.09 -0.25 -2.06
C ALA A 118 -21.77 -0.78 -0.77
N ALA A 119 -22.96 -1.35 -0.88
CA ALA A 119 -23.65 -1.98 0.25
C ALA A 119 -22.90 -3.21 0.79
N THR A 120 -22.36 -4.03 -0.12
CA THR A 120 -21.56 -5.22 0.23
C THR A 120 -20.29 -4.84 0.99
N TYR A 121 -19.59 -3.79 0.55
CA TYR A 121 -18.41 -3.26 1.23
C TYR A 121 -18.74 -2.85 2.67
N VAL A 122 -19.81 -2.09 2.88
CA VAL A 122 -20.26 -1.66 4.23
C VAL A 122 -20.63 -2.86 5.10
N ARG A 123 -21.23 -3.90 4.52
CA ARG A 123 -21.56 -5.14 5.22
C ARG A 123 -20.29 -5.86 5.70
N ILE A 124 -19.29 -6.04 4.84
CA ILE A 124 -18.00 -6.67 5.19
C ILE A 124 -17.27 -5.82 6.24
N LEU A 125 -17.23 -4.50 6.03
CA LEU A 125 -16.59 -3.54 6.95
C LEU A 125 -17.12 -3.67 8.38
N ARG A 126 -18.45 -3.68 8.54
CA ARG A 126 -19.11 -3.79 9.85
C ARG A 126 -18.91 -5.15 10.51
N ALA A 127 -18.88 -6.21 9.72
CA ALA A 127 -18.62 -7.55 10.23
C ALA A 127 -17.15 -7.74 10.61
N GLY A 128 -16.24 -6.95 10.01
CA GLY A 128 -14.80 -7.11 10.09
C GLY A 128 -14.28 -8.28 9.23
N CYS A 129 -15.09 -9.33 9.10
CA CYS A 129 -14.87 -10.50 8.26
C CYS A 129 -16.23 -11.09 7.89
N LEU A 130 -16.43 -11.50 6.63
CA LEU A 130 -17.59 -12.32 6.24
C LEU A 130 -17.13 -13.59 5.56
N HIS A 131 -17.57 -14.74 6.06
CA HIS A 131 -17.35 -16.01 5.37
C HIS A 131 -18.26 -16.11 4.16
N GLU A 132 -17.83 -16.90 3.17
CA GLU A 132 -18.57 -17.09 1.92
C GLU A 132 -19.99 -17.64 2.16
N GLU A 133 -20.17 -18.45 3.21
CA GLU A 133 -21.47 -18.95 3.67
C GLU A 133 -22.37 -17.85 4.28
N ASP A 134 -21.77 -16.81 4.87
CA ASP A 134 -22.48 -15.69 5.50
C ASP A 134 -22.83 -14.56 4.51
N LEU A 135 -22.38 -14.66 3.26
CA LEU A 135 -22.69 -13.67 2.22
C LEU A 135 -24.18 -13.68 1.85
N GLY A 136 -24.85 -14.82 1.98
CA GLY A 136 -26.28 -14.96 1.68
C GLY A 136 -26.62 -14.60 0.24
N ASP A 137 -27.34 -13.49 0.06
CA ASP A 137 -27.88 -12.97 -1.20
C ASP A 137 -26.93 -12.01 -1.95
N VAL A 138 -25.72 -11.76 -1.43
CA VAL A 138 -24.73 -10.88 -2.09
C VAL A 138 -24.36 -11.43 -3.48
N PRO A 139 -24.59 -10.67 -4.56
CA PRO A 139 -24.20 -11.09 -5.91
C PRO A 139 -22.68 -11.24 -6.05
N ARG A 140 -22.25 -12.23 -6.84
CA ARG A 140 -20.82 -12.48 -7.08
C ARG A 140 -20.15 -11.33 -7.83
N GLU A 141 -20.92 -10.62 -8.65
CA GLU A 141 -20.49 -9.46 -9.42
C GLU A 141 -20.07 -8.32 -8.49
N ALA A 142 -20.80 -8.09 -7.39
CA ALA A 142 -20.47 -7.07 -6.40
C ALA A 142 -19.14 -7.37 -5.71
N LEU A 143 -18.90 -8.64 -5.34
CA LEU A 143 -17.60 -9.05 -4.77
C LEU A 143 -16.47 -8.91 -5.78
N ARG A 144 -16.72 -9.29 -7.04
CA ARG A 144 -15.73 -9.16 -8.12
C ARG A 144 -15.36 -7.70 -8.35
N GLU A 145 -16.34 -6.81 -8.35
CA GLU A 145 -16.12 -5.36 -8.46
C GLU A 145 -15.28 -4.83 -7.30
N LEU A 146 -15.59 -5.20 -6.06
CA LEU A 146 -14.81 -4.79 -4.89
C LEU A 146 -13.38 -5.35 -4.89
N LEU A 147 -13.18 -6.58 -5.36
CA LEU A 147 -11.85 -7.19 -5.54
C LEU A 147 -11.06 -6.49 -6.64
N LEU A 148 -11.72 -6.16 -7.75
CA LEU A 148 -11.12 -5.45 -8.88
C LEU A 148 -10.61 -4.07 -8.44
N HIS A 149 -11.42 -3.34 -7.67
CA HIS A 149 -11.09 -2.02 -7.11
C HIS A 149 -10.25 -2.08 -5.83
N ARG A 150 -9.76 -3.27 -5.44
CA ARG A 150 -8.87 -3.46 -4.28
C ARG A 150 -9.44 -2.94 -2.95
N LEU A 151 -10.76 -2.90 -2.81
CA LEU A 151 -11.42 -2.46 -1.58
C LEU A 151 -11.57 -3.60 -0.58
N ILE A 152 -11.65 -4.83 -1.07
CA ILE A 152 -11.69 -6.04 -0.26
C ILE A 152 -10.66 -7.05 -0.74
N PHE A 153 -10.44 -8.07 0.06
CA PHE A 153 -9.69 -9.26 -0.29
C PHE A 153 -10.35 -10.50 0.31
N TYR A 154 -9.84 -11.67 -0.03
CA TYR A 154 -10.23 -12.90 0.65
C TYR A 154 -9.03 -13.71 1.12
N GLU A 155 -9.28 -14.59 2.08
CA GLU A 155 -8.39 -15.67 2.45
C GLU A 155 -9.11 -17.01 2.29
N ARG A 156 -8.41 -18.01 1.77
CA ARG A 156 -8.88 -19.39 1.74
C ARG A 156 -8.73 -20.03 3.12
N GLN A 157 -9.82 -20.60 3.60
CA GLN A 157 -9.90 -21.38 4.82
C GLN A 157 -10.52 -22.75 4.52
N ALA A 158 -10.45 -23.66 5.50
CA ALA A 158 -11.04 -25.00 5.33
C ALA A 158 -12.56 -24.95 5.06
N SER A 159 -13.26 -23.93 5.58
CA SER A 159 -14.70 -23.71 5.40
C SER A 159 -15.07 -22.91 4.13
N GLY A 160 -14.09 -22.49 3.32
CA GLY A 160 -14.32 -21.65 2.14
C GLY A 160 -13.55 -20.33 2.21
N ARG A 161 -14.02 -19.30 1.51
CA ARG A 161 -13.38 -17.98 1.53
C ARG A 161 -13.89 -17.12 2.69
N ALA A 162 -13.00 -16.36 3.29
CA ALA A 162 -13.33 -15.29 4.23
C ALA A 162 -12.94 -13.96 3.61
N TYR A 163 -13.88 -13.03 3.49
CA TYR A 163 -13.70 -11.72 2.88
C TYR A 163 -13.46 -10.65 3.94
N PHE A 164 -12.51 -9.76 3.66
CA PHE A 164 -12.07 -8.70 4.56
C PHE A 164 -11.96 -7.39 3.79
N VAL A 165 -12.15 -6.27 4.48
CA VAL A 165 -11.85 -4.94 3.92
C VAL A 165 -10.35 -4.69 4.00
N LEU A 166 -9.76 -4.17 2.92
CA LEU A 166 -8.38 -3.69 2.92
C LEU A 166 -8.28 -2.45 3.83
N ASP A 167 -7.11 -2.18 4.42
CA ASP A 167 -6.89 -0.94 5.18
C ASP A 167 -7.44 0.27 4.39
N PRO A 168 -8.43 1.01 4.91
CA PRO A 168 -9.15 2.01 4.12
C PRO A 168 -8.23 3.09 3.54
N THR A 169 -7.20 3.50 4.29
CA THR A 169 -6.23 4.49 3.82
C THR A 169 -5.50 3.99 2.58
N THR A 170 -4.96 2.76 2.66
CA THR A 170 -4.26 2.10 1.56
C THR A 170 -5.19 1.85 0.37
N ALA A 171 -6.39 1.35 0.63
CA ALA A 171 -7.37 0.99 -0.40
C ALA A 171 -7.79 2.20 -1.24
N PHE A 172 -8.17 3.31 -0.59
CA PHE A 172 -8.63 4.49 -1.33
C PHE A 172 -7.49 5.26 -2.01
N ARG A 173 -6.26 5.19 -1.49
CA ARG A 173 -5.08 5.70 -2.22
C ARG A 173 -4.79 4.86 -3.45
N THR A 174 -4.78 3.54 -3.31
CA THR A 174 -4.61 2.60 -4.43
C THR A 174 -5.66 2.86 -5.52
N LEU A 175 -6.93 3.06 -5.13
CA LEU A 175 -8.00 3.37 -6.08
C LEU A 175 -7.78 4.69 -6.84
N TRP A 176 -7.23 5.71 -6.16
CA TRP A 176 -6.86 6.97 -6.81
C TRP A 176 -5.70 6.79 -7.79
N ASP A 177 -4.67 6.06 -7.40
CA ASP A 177 -3.51 5.79 -8.25
C ASP A 177 -3.88 4.95 -9.48
N GLU A 178 -4.74 3.94 -9.31
CA GLU A 178 -5.29 3.19 -10.42
C GLU A 178 -6.10 4.09 -11.36
N ALA A 179 -6.87 5.05 -10.85
CA ALA A 179 -7.60 6.02 -11.67
C ALA A 179 -6.63 6.92 -12.48
N LEU A 180 -5.53 7.37 -11.87
CA LEU A 180 -4.48 8.13 -12.58
C LEU A 180 -3.81 7.28 -13.66
N TRP A 181 -3.47 6.02 -13.35
CA TRP A 181 -2.84 5.10 -14.30
C TRP A 181 -3.76 4.74 -15.45
N GLN A 182 -5.06 4.56 -15.19
CA GLN A 182 -6.07 4.33 -16.23
C GLN A 182 -6.22 5.53 -17.16
N ALA A 183 -6.10 6.74 -16.62
CA ALA A 183 -6.09 7.98 -17.40
C ALA A 183 -4.72 8.29 -18.05
N ALA A 184 -3.69 7.49 -17.76
CA ALA A 184 -2.32 7.67 -18.26
C ALA A 184 -1.74 9.07 -18.00
N VAL A 185 -2.04 9.66 -16.84
CA VAL A 185 -1.58 10.99 -16.45
C VAL A 185 -0.93 11.00 -15.08
N THR A 186 -0.01 11.93 -14.89
CA THR A 186 0.51 12.30 -13.56
C THR A 186 -0.42 13.31 -12.86
N GLU A 187 -0.27 13.49 -11.54
CA GLU A 187 -1.04 14.51 -10.81
C GLU A 187 -0.81 15.93 -11.37
N GLU A 188 0.39 16.23 -11.89
CA GLU A 188 0.73 17.54 -12.47
C GLU A 188 0.02 17.77 -13.82
N GLU A 189 -0.30 16.69 -14.52
CA GLU A 189 -0.91 16.72 -15.86
C GLU A 189 -2.44 16.77 -15.82
N LEU A 190 -3.06 16.58 -14.65
CA LEU A 190 -4.52 16.66 -14.49
C LEU A 190 -5.10 17.98 -15.03
N LEU A 191 -4.37 19.08 -14.90
CA LEU A 191 -4.82 20.40 -15.39
C LEU A 191 -4.74 20.55 -16.91
N LYS A 192 -4.07 19.63 -17.61
CA LYS A 192 -3.94 19.60 -19.06
C LYS A 192 -5.05 18.78 -19.72
N LEU A 193 -5.76 17.95 -18.95
CA LEU A 193 -6.88 17.15 -19.45
C LEU A 193 -8.10 18.02 -19.83
N PRO A 194 -9.00 17.49 -20.67
CA PRO A 194 -10.31 18.11 -20.90
C PRO A 194 -11.02 18.42 -19.58
N ARG A 195 -11.69 19.57 -19.52
CA ARG A 195 -12.29 20.10 -18.28
C ARG A 195 -13.22 19.11 -17.57
N GLU A 196 -13.99 18.33 -18.33
CA GLU A 196 -14.94 17.37 -17.77
C GLU A 196 -14.24 16.17 -17.12
N GLU A 197 -13.23 15.63 -17.80
CA GLU A 197 -12.41 14.52 -17.31
C GLU A 197 -11.58 14.92 -16.09
N ALA A 198 -10.95 16.10 -16.15
CA ALA A 198 -10.23 16.67 -15.02
C ALA A 198 -11.16 16.88 -13.81
N ALA A 199 -12.38 17.39 -14.03
CA ALA A 199 -13.36 17.59 -12.97
C ALA A 199 -13.80 16.26 -12.33
N HIS A 200 -14.00 15.21 -13.14
CA HIS A 200 -14.32 13.87 -12.65
C HIS A 200 -13.20 13.30 -11.78
N LEU A 201 -11.95 13.30 -12.28
CA LEU A 201 -10.80 12.78 -11.52
C LEU A 201 -10.54 13.56 -10.24
N LEU A 202 -10.71 14.89 -10.24
CA LEU A 202 -10.58 15.71 -9.03
C LEU A 202 -11.65 15.39 -7.99
N GLU A 203 -12.88 15.08 -8.41
CA GLU A 203 -13.92 14.63 -7.48
C GLU A 203 -13.59 13.24 -6.91
N VAL A 204 -13.14 12.29 -7.75
CA VAL A 204 -12.67 10.97 -7.29
C VAL A 204 -11.53 11.13 -6.27
N ARG A 205 -10.52 11.97 -6.56
CA ARG A 205 -9.42 12.28 -5.65
C ARG A 205 -9.92 12.80 -4.30
N ARG A 206 -10.84 13.77 -4.33
CA ARG A 206 -11.42 14.36 -3.12
C ARG A 206 -12.12 13.29 -2.27
N ARG A 207 -12.92 12.43 -2.89
CA ARG A 207 -13.64 11.36 -2.19
C ARG A 207 -12.69 10.29 -1.64
N CYS A 208 -11.68 9.88 -2.40
CA CYS A 208 -10.66 8.94 -1.93
C CYS A 208 -9.85 9.49 -0.75
N ARG A 209 -9.72 10.81 -0.60
CA ARG A 209 -9.13 11.44 0.59
C ARG A 209 -10.07 11.49 1.80
N GLU A 210 -11.36 11.74 1.58
CA GLU A 210 -12.34 11.85 2.67
C GLU A 210 -12.84 10.48 3.19
N LEU A 211 -12.91 9.47 2.33
CA LEU A 211 -13.46 8.14 2.65
C LEU A 211 -12.70 7.40 3.77
N PRO A 212 -11.36 7.39 3.83
CA PRO A 212 -10.62 6.76 4.92
C PRO A 212 -11.10 7.24 6.30
N GLU A 213 -11.24 8.55 6.51
CA GLU A 213 -11.69 9.12 7.79
C GLU A 213 -13.10 8.66 8.17
N LEU A 214 -13.97 8.49 7.17
CA LEU A 214 -15.33 8.02 7.37
C LEU A 214 -15.41 6.51 7.66
N VAL A 215 -14.57 5.71 7.00
CA VAL A 215 -14.59 4.24 7.07
C VAL A 215 -13.82 3.72 8.28
N MET A 216 -12.72 4.40 8.65
CA MET A 216 -11.78 3.95 9.70
C MET A 216 -12.44 3.64 11.06
N PRO A 217 -13.47 4.38 11.54
CA PRO A 217 -14.15 4.05 12.80
C PRO A 217 -14.83 2.69 12.82
N LEU A 218 -15.23 2.16 11.66
CA LEU A 218 -15.82 0.82 11.53
C LEU A 218 -14.79 -0.25 11.16
N TYR A 219 -13.58 0.15 10.78
CA TYR A 219 -12.55 -0.77 10.33
C TYR A 219 -11.96 -1.55 11.51
N GLY A 220 -12.37 -2.82 11.62
CA GLY A 220 -11.98 -3.71 12.72
C GLY A 220 -10.86 -4.70 12.39
N TYR A 221 -10.42 -4.82 11.14
CA TYR A 221 -9.44 -5.84 10.78
C TYR A 221 -8.06 -5.48 11.32
N ARG A 222 -7.68 -6.16 12.40
CA ARG A 222 -6.30 -6.22 12.89
C ARG A 222 -5.95 -7.67 13.07
N ARG A 223 -5.32 -8.29 12.08
CA ARG A 223 -4.68 -9.59 12.28
C ARG A 223 -3.20 -9.39 12.58
N PRO A 224 -2.78 -9.28 13.85
CA PRO A 224 -1.38 -9.48 14.16
C PRO A 224 -1.02 -10.90 13.72
N LEU A 225 0.08 -11.03 12.96
CA LEU A 225 0.73 -12.34 12.86
C LEU A 225 1.20 -12.63 14.28
N VAL A 226 0.69 -13.68 14.92
CA VAL A 226 1.24 -14.08 16.22
C VAL A 226 2.64 -14.60 15.96
N SER A 227 3.61 -14.16 16.75
CA SER A 227 5.02 -14.55 16.57
C SER A 227 5.15 -16.07 16.44
N GLY A 228 5.86 -16.54 15.41
CA GLY A 228 6.01 -17.97 15.10
C GLY A 228 4.90 -18.58 14.22
N GLN A 229 3.85 -17.85 13.86
CA GLN A 229 2.89 -18.30 12.86
C GLN A 229 3.42 -18.15 11.43
N ILE A 230 3.05 -19.10 10.59
CA ILE A 230 3.26 -19.06 9.15
C ILE A 230 1.88 -18.84 8.51
N ARG A 231 1.75 -17.77 7.74
CA ARG A 231 0.59 -17.56 6.86
C ARG A 231 0.95 -18.10 5.49
N ILE A 232 0.09 -18.96 4.95
CA ILE A 232 0.23 -19.49 3.60
C ILE A 232 -0.65 -18.64 2.69
N ALA A 233 -0.07 -18.15 1.60
CA ALA A 233 -0.77 -17.47 0.52
C ALA A 233 -0.77 -18.40 -0.69
N GLN A 234 -1.95 -18.89 -1.06
CA GLN A 234 -2.09 -19.96 -2.07
C GLN A 234 -2.11 -19.43 -3.50
N ASP A 235 -2.32 -18.13 -3.68
CA ASP A 235 -2.38 -17.49 -4.98
C ASP A 235 -1.83 -16.05 -4.94
N ALA A 236 -1.79 -15.44 -6.12
CA ALA A 236 -1.10 -14.18 -6.35
C ALA A 236 -1.75 -13.03 -5.58
N GLU A 237 -3.07 -13.09 -5.40
CA GLU A 237 -3.86 -12.08 -4.70
C GLU A 237 -3.59 -12.14 -3.20
N GLU A 238 -3.69 -13.34 -2.60
CA GLU A 238 -3.36 -13.53 -1.19
C GLU A 238 -1.91 -13.11 -0.88
N LEU A 239 -0.96 -13.44 -1.76
CA LEU A 239 0.44 -13.14 -1.55
C LEU A 239 0.75 -11.65 -1.68
N ALA A 240 0.16 -10.97 -2.68
CA ALA A 240 0.34 -9.54 -2.90
C ALA A 240 -0.16 -8.73 -1.71
N LEU A 241 -1.34 -9.10 -1.20
CA LEU A 241 -1.89 -8.47 -0.04
C LEU A 241 -1.06 -8.74 1.21
N ALA A 242 -0.74 -10.00 1.49
CA ALA A 242 0.02 -10.35 2.67
C ALA A 242 1.39 -9.65 2.67
N LEU A 243 1.97 -9.44 1.48
CA LEU A 243 3.15 -8.62 1.29
C LEU A 243 2.91 -7.15 1.62
N ALA A 244 1.88 -6.52 1.04
CA ALA A 244 1.53 -5.12 1.31
C ALA A 244 1.27 -4.86 2.80
N GLU A 245 0.49 -5.71 3.46
CA GLU A 245 0.22 -5.65 4.90
C GLU A 245 1.49 -5.79 5.75
N THR A 246 2.43 -6.64 5.31
CA THR A 246 3.70 -6.84 6.02
C THR A 246 4.61 -5.64 5.83
N ILE A 247 4.67 -5.06 4.63
CA ILE A 247 5.42 -3.83 4.33
C ILE A 247 4.87 -2.65 5.13
N ALA A 248 3.55 -2.50 5.25
CA ALA A 248 2.93 -1.41 6.01
C ALA A 248 3.40 -1.36 7.49
N ARG A 249 3.93 -2.47 8.02
CA ARG A 249 4.50 -2.58 9.38
C ARG A 249 5.98 -2.20 9.47
N ALA A 250 6.66 -1.97 8.35
CA ALA A 250 8.07 -1.65 8.31
C ALA A 250 8.36 -0.35 9.08
N GLN A 251 9.43 -0.38 9.87
CA GLN A 251 9.90 0.76 10.66
C GLN A 251 11.33 1.17 10.31
N LYS A 252 12.10 0.31 9.65
CA LYS A 252 13.53 0.55 9.37
C LYS A 252 13.90 0.23 7.93
N GLU A 253 13.64 -0.99 7.49
CA GLU A 253 14.12 -1.47 6.20
C GLU A 253 13.17 -2.50 5.59
N VAL A 254 13.00 -2.39 4.27
CA VAL A 254 12.48 -3.45 3.42
C VAL A 254 13.57 -3.84 2.45
N VAL A 255 13.86 -5.13 2.34
CA VAL A 255 14.74 -5.67 1.29
C VAL A 255 13.99 -6.65 0.42
N ALA A 256 14.23 -6.61 -0.89
CA ALA A 256 13.53 -7.46 -1.85
C ALA A 256 14.50 -8.08 -2.86
N LEU A 257 14.44 -9.39 -3.02
CA LEU A 257 15.07 -10.12 -4.12
C LEU A 257 13.95 -10.62 -5.03
N SER A 258 13.84 -10.03 -6.22
CA SER A 258 12.74 -10.23 -7.16
C SER A 258 13.22 -10.81 -8.49
N ARG A 259 12.40 -11.66 -9.09
CA ARG A 259 12.54 -12.22 -10.44
C ARG A 259 11.14 -12.44 -11.03
N SER A 260 10.99 -12.42 -12.35
CA SER A 260 9.75 -12.88 -13.00
C SER A 260 9.38 -14.33 -12.61
N PRO A 261 8.07 -14.70 -12.56
CA PRO A 261 6.91 -13.87 -12.88
C PRO A 261 6.53 -12.91 -11.75
N ARG A 262 5.99 -11.74 -12.09
CA ARG A 262 5.57 -10.71 -11.13
C ARG A 262 4.19 -11.00 -10.55
N LEU A 263 3.93 -10.44 -9.36
CA LEU A 263 2.58 -10.37 -8.85
C LEU A 263 1.75 -9.41 -9.73
N PRO A 264 0.54 -9.78 -10.14
CA PRO A 264 -0.31 -8.92 -10.97
C PRO A 264 -0.83 -7.71 -10.19
N GLN A 265 -0.87 -7.78 -8.85
CA GLN A 265 -1.44 -6.75 -7.99
C GLN A 265 -0.34 -5.92 -7.32
N VAL A 266 0.41 -5.15 -8.10
CA VAL A 266 1.54 -4.35 -7.58
C VAL A 266 1.13 -3.07 -6.86
N ALA A 267 -0.06 -2.54 -7.14
CA ALA A 267 -0.48 -1.23 -6.63
C ALA A 267 -0.51 -1.15 -5.09
N PRO A 268 -1.14 -2.09 -4.35
CA PRO A 268 -1.14 -2.04 -2.88
C PRO A 268 0.26 -2.20 -2.27
N ILE A 269 1.13 -2.98 -2.92
CA ILE A 269 2.52 -3.17 -2.50
C ILE A 269 3.29 -1.87 -2.66
N TRP A 270 3.12 -1.20 -3.79
CA TRP A 270 3.79 0.06 -4.09
C TRP A 270 3.33 1.18 -3.16
N GLU A 271 2.02 1.30 -2.91
CA GLU A 271 1.48 2.27 -1.95
C GLU A 271 2.06 2.07 -0.55
N ALA A 272 2.08 0.83 -0.07
CA ALA A 272 2.68 0.50 1.22
C ALA A 272 4.19 0.86 1.26
N LEU A 273 4.93 0.62 0.17
CA LEU A 273 6.34 0.98 0.08
C LEU A 273 6.54 2.50 0.09
N CYS A 274 5.82 3.25 -0.74
CA CYS A 274 5.86 4.71 -0.81
C CYS A 274 5.59 5.34 0.55
N ASP A 275 4.53 4.89 1.22
CA ASP A 275 4.16 5.37 2.56
C ASP A 275 5.25 5.12 3.61
N ARG A 276 5.93 3.96 3.53
CA ARG A 276 7.01 3.63 4.46
C ARG A 276 8.29 4.38 4.12
N MET A 277 8.65 4.53 2.84
CA MET A 277 9.81 5.33 2.42
C MET A 277 9.64 6.80 2.79
N ALA A 278 8.44 7.37 2.62
CA ALA A 278 8.12 8.71 3.09
C ALA A 278 8.25 8.86 4.62
N ALA A 279 8.05 7.78 5.37
CA ALA A 279 8.28 7.71 6.82
C ALA A 279 9.75 7.42 7.20
N GLY A 280 10.67 7.35 6.23
CA GLY A 280 12.10 7.14 6.45
C GLY A 280 12.56 5.68 6.43
N VAL A 281 11.70 4.74 6.05
CA VAL A 281 12.09 3.33 5.85
C VAL A 281 12.97 3.20 4.61
N THR A 282 14.11 2.52 4.74
CA THR A 282 14.97 2.25 3.58
C THR A 282 14.41 1.11 2.75
N TYR A 283 14.37 1.26 1.43
CA TYR A 283 14.00 0.18 0.52
C TYR A 283 15.15 -0.18 -0.42
N ARG A 284 15.65 -1.42 -0.29
CA ARG A 284 16.69 -2.00 -1.16
C ARG A 284 16.11 -3.13 -1.98
N ARG A 285 16.28 -3.07 -3.30
CA ARG A 285 15.71 -4.05 -4.22
C ARG A 285 16.75 -4.57 -5.19
N ILE A 286 16.78 -5.88 -5.37
CA ILE A 286 17.46 -6.55 -6.47
C ILE A 286 16.39 -7.12 -7.38
N CYS A 287 16.47 -6.83 -8.68
CA CYS A 287 15.64 -7.47 -9.71
C CYS A 287 16.49 -8.04 -10.85
N ASP A 288 15.86 -8.78 -11.77
CA ASP A 288 16.48 -9.15 -13.04
C ASP A 288 16.37 -8.00 -14.07
N LEU A 289 17.09 -8.15 -15.19
CA LEU A 289 17.04 -7.19 -16.29
C LEU A 289 15.65 -7.11 -16.92
N ASP A 290 14.96 -8.24 -16.95
CA ASP A 290 13.64 -8.40 -17.52
C ASP A 290 12.63 -7.47 -16.84
N GLU A 291 12.67 -7.38 -15.51
CA GLU A 291 11.83 -6.46 -14.76
C GLU A 291 12.11 -4.97 -15.07
N VAL A 292 13.36 -4.62 -15.39
CA VAL A 292 13.75 -3.25 -15.79
C VAL A 292 13.18 -2.90 -17.15
N VAL A 293 13.33 -3.82 -18.12
CA VAL A 293 12.80 -3.65 -19.48
C VAL A 293 11.28 -3.56 -19.45
N ASP A 294 10.63 -4.42 -18.68
CA ASP A 294 9.18 -4.55 -18.71
C ASP A 294 8.46 -3.43 -17.97
N HIS A 295 9.05 -2.80 -16.95
CA HIS A 295 8.45 -1.60 -16.33
C HIS A 295 8.76 -0.32 -17.10
N GLY A 296 9.76 -0.34 -17.97
CA GLY A 296 10.20 0.85 -18.69
C GLY A 296 11.17 1.72 -17.88
N LEU A 297 12.01 2.45 -18.63
CA LEU A 297 13.15 3.17 -18.08
C LEU A 297 12.74 4.41 -17.27
N HIS A 298 11.65 5.08 -17.66
CA HIS A 298 11.14 6.25 -16.97
C HIS A 298 10.64 5.88 -15.57
N ILE A 299 9.87 4.79 -15.45
CA ILE A 299 9.40 4.29 -14.15
C ILE A 299 10.58 3.96 -13.24
N LYS A 300 11.59 3.23 -13.74
CA LYS A 300 12.75 2.86 -12.91
C LYS A 300 13.55 4.10 -12.45
N ARG A 301 13.71 5.10 -13.32
CA ARG A 301 14.37 6.35 -12.95
C ARG A 301 13.59 7.10 -11.88
N ARG A 302 12.28 7.28 -12.06
CA ARG A 302 11.38 7.91 -11.08
C ARG A 302 11.46 7.21 -9.72
N ASP A 303 11.38 5.88 -9.71
CA ASP A 303 11.43 5.09 -8.48
C ASP A 303 12.77 5.34 -7.72
N MET A 304 13.90 5.42 -8.41
CA MET A 304 15.21 5.68 -7.79
C MET A 304 15.39 7.14 -7.36
N GLU A 305 15.10 8.09 -8.24
CA GLU A 305 15.41 9.51 -8.04
C GLU A 305 14.38 10.25 -7.18
N GLU A 306 13.10 9.97 -7.37
CA GLU A 306 12.01 10.67 -6.69
C GLU A 306 11.56 9.93 -5.43
N THR A 307 11.50 8.60 -5.49
CA THR A 307 11.00 7.78 -4.36
C THR A 307 12.13 7.26 -3.46
N GLY A 308 13.39 7.28 -3.92
CA GLY A 308 14.55 6.86 -3.14
C GLY A 308 14.77 5.34 -3.09
N VAL A 309 14.24 4.59 -4.06
CA VAL A 309 14.48 3.15 -4.16
C VAL A 309 15.95 2.89 -4.45
N GLN A 310 16.61 2.08 -3.61
CA GLN A 310 17.96 1.59 -3.89
C GLN A 310 17.86 0.34 -4.76
N LEU A 311 17.98 0.51 -6.08
CA LEU A 311 17.84 -0.57 -7.04
C LEU A 311 19.20 -1.16 -7.43
N ARG A 312 19.26 -2.49 -7.53
CA ARG A 312 20.33 -3.21 -8.22
C ARG A 312 19.75 -4.28 -9.15
N VAL A 313 20.53 -4.64 -10.16
CA VAL A 313 20.15 -5.61 -11.18
C VAL A 313 21.14 -6.77 -11.18
N LEU A 314 20.60 -7.99 -11.20
CA LEU A 314 21.37 -9.24 -11.19
C LEU A 314 20.86 -10.17 -12.30
N GLU A 315 21.71 -11.09 -12.77
CA GLU A 315 21.33 -12.11 -13.74
C GLU A 315 20.21 -13.00 -13.19
N ALA A 316 19.18 -13.24 -14.00
CA ALA A 316 18.00 -14.01 -13.61
C ALA A 316 18.37 -15.43 -13.12
N GLU A 317 19.38 -16.04 -13.75
CA GLU A 317 19.88 -17.38 -13.43
C GLU A 317 20.60 -17.45 -12.08
N VAL A 318 21.09 -16.32 -11.57
CA VAL A 318 21.73 -16.22 -10.25
C VAL A 318 20.68 -16.05 -9.15
N ILE A 319 19.50 -15.51 -9.48
CA ILE A 319 18.38 -15.33 -8.56
C ILE A 319 17.64 -16.66 -8.34
N SER A 320 18.19 -17.47 -7.44
CA SER A 320 17.64 -18.77 -7.05
C SER A 320 16.49 -18.71 -6.03
N ARG A 321 16.24 -17.54 -5.44
CA ARG A 321 15.14 -17.32 -4.49
C ARG A 321 14.48 -15.97 -4.71
N LYS A 322 13.19 -15.91 -4.40
CA LYS A 322 12.40 -14.68 -4.45
C LYS A 322 11.74 -14.43 -3.10
N PHE A 323 11.99 -13.26 -2.53
CA PHE A 323 11.50 -12.91 -1.20
C PHE A 323 11.53 -11.41 -0.91
N TYR A 324 10.78 -11.02 0.12
CA TYR A 324 10.88 -9.73 0.79
C TYR A 324 11.17 -9.96 2.27
N LEU A 325 12.09 -9.17 2.85
CA LEU A 325 12.31 -9.13 4.30
C LEU A 325 11.96 -7.75 4.82
N ILE A 326 11.25 -7.71 5.95
CA ILE A 326 10.81 -6.48 6.59
C ILE A 326 11.41 -6.44 8.00
N ASP A 327 12.22 -5.41 8.26
CA ASP A 327 12.92 -5.13 9.52
C ASP A 327 13.74 -6.32 10.08
N GLY A 328 14.19 -7.24 9.22
CA GLY A 328 14.87 -8.47 9.62
C GLY A 328 14.04 -9.38 10.54
N ARG A 329 12.72 -9.17 10.58
CA ARG A 329 11.77 -9.88 11.44
C ARG A 329 10.77 -10.72 10.65
N TYR A 330 10.26 -10.15 9.56
CA TYR A 330 9.29 -10.80 8.70
C TYR A 330 9.93 -11.21 7.38
N GLY A 331 9.55 -12.38 6.88
CA GLY A 331 9.88 -12.82 5.54
C GLY A 331 8.62 -13.15 4.76
N VAL A 332 8.50 -12.62 3.55
CA VAL A 332 7.53 -13.05 2.54
C VAL A 332 8.30 -13.84 1.49
N ILE A 333 8.12 -15.15 1.46
CA ILE A 333 8.94 -16.09 0.69
C ILE A 333 8.07 -16.75 -0.37
N TYR A 334 8.45 -16.63 -1.63
CA TYR A 334 7.77 -17.24 -2.75
C TYR A 334 8.17 -18.71 -2.86
N TRP A 335 7.25 -19.55 -3.28
CA TRP A 335 7.55 -20.94 -3.57
C TRP A 335 8.17 -21.09 -4.96
N PRO A 336 9.04 -22.10 -5.17
CA PRO A 336 9.45 -22.47 -6.51
C PRO A 336 8.24 -22.95 -7.31
N ASP A 337 8.28 -22.73 -8.62
CA ASP A 337 7.29 -23.32 -9.53
C ASP A 337 7.48 -24.85 -9.63
N GLU A 338 6.41 -25.58 -9.90
CA GLU A 338 6.44 -27.07 -9.95
C GLU A 338 7.10 -27.60 -11.23
N ILE A 339 7.11 -26.80 -12.31
CA ILE A 339 7.41 -27.25 -13.67
C ILE A 339 8.76 -26.71 -14.19
N GLY A 340 9.39 -25.74 -13.50
CA GLY A 340 10.66 -25.15 -13.97
C GLY A 340 11.42 -24.33 -12.94
N ASP A 341 12.47 -23.63 -13.39
CA ASP A 341 13.35 -22.78 -12.57
C ASP A 341 12.73 -21.41 -12.22
N GLY A 342 11.39 -21.36 -12.15
CA GLY A 342 10.59 -20.17 -11.89
C GLY A 342 10.06 -20.08 -10.46
N PHE A 343 9.22 -19.08 -10.21
CA PHE A 343 8.55 -18.89 -8.93
C PHE A 343 7.04 -18.97 -9.10
N ALA A 344 6.38 -19.72 -8.23
CA ALA A 344 4.94 -19.69 -8.12
C ALA A 344 4.47 -18.30 -7.67
N LEU A 345 3.29 -17.89 -8.12
CA LEU A 345 2.59 -16.73 -7.57
C LEU A 345 1.88 -17.10 -6.25
N ALA A 346 2.59 -17.82 -5.38
CA ALA A 346 2.14 -18.32 -4.10
C ALA A 346 3.34 -18.41 -3.16
N GLY A 347 3.10 -18.45 -1.87
CA GLY A 347 4.18 -18.40 -0.90
C GLY A 347 3.73 -18.38 0.54
N GLN A 348 4.62 -17.90 1.39
CA GLN A 348 4.37 -17.83 2.82
C GLN A 348 4.88 -16.52 3.42
N VAL A 349 4.13 -16.02 4.39
CA VAL A 349 4.57 -14.93 5.28
C VAL A 349 4.90 -15.52 6.64
N VAL A 350 6.09 -15.22 7.14
CA VAL A 350 6.59 -15.79 8.38
C VAL A 350 7.23 -14.72 9.24
N GLU A 351 6.82 -14.67 10.52
CA GLU A 351 7.52 -13.90 11.53
C GLU A 351 8.56 -14.78 12.20
N ASN A 352 9.79 -14.77 11.69
CA ASN A 352 10.88 -15.56 12.24
C ASN A 352 12.23 -14.85 12.00
N THR A 353 12.83 -14.35 13.08
CA THR A 353 14.09 -13.60 13.03
C THR A 353 15.27 -14.47 12.58
N TRP A 354 15.30 -15.76 12.93
CA TRP A 354 16.38 -16.66 12.49
C TRP A 354 16.33 -16.88 10.98
N LEU A 355 15.14 -17.16 10.44
CA LEU A 355 14.94 -17.32 9.00
C LEU A 355 15.24 -16.02 8.27
N SER A 356 14.73 -14.89 8.77
CA SER A 356 14.99 -13.57 8.20
C SER A 356 16.48 -13.26 8.14
N ARG A 357 17.27 -13.57 9.19
CA ARG A 357 18.73 -13.41 9.17
C ARG A 357 19.42 -14.30 8.14
N LYS A 358 18.93 -15.52 7.90
CA LYS A 358 19.48 -16.41 6.87
C LYS A 358 19.29 -15.78 5.50
N TYR A 359 18.07 -15.36 5.18
CA TYR A 359 17.74 -14.72 3.91
C TYR A 359 18.43 -13.36 3.74
N GLN A 360 18.63 -12.61 4.83
CA GLN A 360 19.39 -11.35 4.79
C GLN A 360 20.82 -11.60 4.33
N ARG A 361 21.50 -12.64 4.83
CA ARG A 361 22.87 -12.96 4.36
C ARG A 361 22.91 -13.29 2.88
N GLU A 362 21.92 -14.05 2.41
CA GLU A 362 21.79 -14.37 0.98
C GLU A 362 21.56 -13.09 0.16
N PHE A 363 20.73 -12.17 0.66
CA PHE A 363 20.50 -10.87 0.05
C PHE A 363 21.78 -10.02 -0.01
N GLU A 364 22.55 -9.90 1.07
CA GLU A 364 23.78 -9.10 1.08
C GLU A 364 24.83 -9.63 0.10
N ILE A 365 24.97 -10.96 -0.02
CA ILE A 365 25.86 -11.56 -1.02
C ILE A 365 25.41 -11.18 -2.44
N ALA A 366 24.12 -11.36 -2.75
CA ALA A 366 23.56 -11.00 -4.04
C ALA A 366 23.68 -9.49 -4.31
N TRP A 367 23.51 -8.66 -3.28
CA TRP A 367 23.60 -7.22 -3.36
C TRP A 367 24.99 -6.78 -3.80
N ASP A 368 26.04 -7.35 -3.20
CA ASP A 368 27.43 -7.05 -3.53
C ASP A 368 27.82 -7.44 -4.96
N GLU A 369 27.19 -8.49 -5.51
CA GLU A 369 27.41 -8.96 -6.88
C GLU A 369 26.58 -8.23 -7.94
N ALA A 370 25.47 -7.63 -7.54
CA ALA A 370 24.53 -6.94 -8.40
C ALA A 370 25.03 -5.56 -8.87
N ILE A 371 24.59 -5.15 -10.05
CA ILE A 371 24.99 -3.89 -10.69
C ILE A 371 24.03 -2.76 -10.21
N PRO A 372 24.53 -1.56 -9.86
CA PRO A 372 23.67 -0.41 -9.53
C PRO A 372 22.63 -0.14 -10.62
N GLY A 373 21.38 0.07 -10.22
CA GLY A 373 20.24 0.24 -11.13
C GLY A 373 20.40 1.45 -12.05
N GLU A 374 20.92 2.56 -11.54
CA GLU A 374 21.15 3.80 -12.30
C GLU A 374 22.05 3.53 -13.50
N LEU A 375 23.12 2.76 -13.29
CA LEU A 375 24.04 2.41 -14.35
C LEU A 375 23.39 1.51 -15.41
N VAL A 376 22.52 0.59 -15.00
CA VAL A 376 21.80 -0.28 -15.94
C VAL A 376 20.83 0.54 -16.77
N VAL A 377 20.08 1.45 -16.14
CA VAL A 377 19.16 2.37 -16.83
C VAL A 377 19.91 3.23 -17.84
N ASP A 378 21.04 3.85 -17.46
CA ASP A 378 21.85 4.67 -18.37
C ASP A 378 22.31 3.88 -19.61
N ILE A 379 22.78 2.63 -19.40
CA ILE A 379 23.22 1.77 -20.51
C ILE A 379 22.05 1.40 -21.42
N LEU A 380 20.86 1.17 -20.86
CA LEU A 380 19.66 0.87 -21.64
C LEU A 380 19.14 2.09 -22.39
N GLU A 381 19.26 3.31 -21.85
CA GLU A 381 18.88 4.54 -22.54
C GLU A 381 19.77 4.84 -23.76
N GLU A 382 21.08 4.57 -23.63
CA GLU A 382 22.01 4.61 -24.76
C GLU A 382 21.53 3.65 -25.87
N ALA A 383 21.19 2.41 -25.50
CA ALA A 383 20.68 1.42 -26.46
C ALA A 383 19.28 1.77 -27.01
N ALA A 384 18.42 2.38 -26.19
CA ALA A 384 17.10 2.84 -26.60
C ALA A 384 17.20 3.92 -27.66
N SER A 385 18.18 4.81 -27.58
CA SER A 385 18.39 5.87 -28.58
C SER A 385 18.63 5.28 -29.97
N GLU A 386 19.46 4.23 -30.09
CA GLU A 386 19.69 3.52 -31.34
C GLU A 386 18.41 2.83 -31.85
N LEU A 387 17.62 2.25 -30.93
CA LEU A 387 16.36 1.58 -31.23
C LEU A 387 15.31 2.57 -31.77
N LEU A 388 15.20 3.75 -31.15
CA LEU A 388 14.27 4.82 -31.55
C LEU A 388 14.66 5.45 -32.89
N GLU A 389 15.95 5.62 -33.16
CA GLU A 389 16.43 6.06 -34.48
C GLU A 389 16.10 5.03 -35.57
N ARG A 390 16.22 3.74 -35.27
CA ARG A 390 15.84 2.66 -36.18
C ARG A 390 14.32 2.65 -36.40
N ALA A 391 13.52 2.81 -35.35
CA ALA A 391 12.07 2.92 -35.44
C ALA A 391 11.66 4.10 -36.32
N GLY A 392 12.26 5.29 -36.12
CA GLY A 392 11.96 6.46 -36.94
C GLY A 392 12.25 6.27 -38.44
N ARG A 393 13.25 5.46 -38.79
CA ARG A 393 13.57 5.14 -40.19
C ARG A 393 12.63 4.11 -40.81
N ILE A 394 12.14 3.16 -40.03
CA ILE A 394 11.36 2.01 -40.51
C ILE A 394 9.86 2.28 -40.42
N LEU A 395 9.40 2.76 -39.27
CA LEU A 395 7.99 2.96 -38.93
C LEU A 395 7.53 4.42 -39.06
N GLY A 396 8.46 5.36 -39.29
CA GLY A 396 8.16 6.80 -39.35
C GLY A 396 8.08 7.46 -37.97
N SER A 397 7.56 8.70 -37.93
CA SER A 397 7.49 9.51 -36.70
C SER A 397 6.53 8.91 -35.66
N GLU A 398 5.35 8.48 -36.09
CA GLU A 398 4.33 7.89 -35.20
C GLU A 398 4.84 6.61 -34.56
N GLY A 399 5.47 5.71 -35.33
CA GLY A 399 6.06 4.49 -34.78
C GLY A 399 7.25 4.75 -33.84
N ARG A 400 7.99 5.85 -34.03
CA ARG A 400 9.03 6.29 -33.08
C ARG A 400 8.42 6.78 -31.77
N GLU A 401 7.37 7.61 -31.84
CA GLU A 401 6.67 8.12 -30.66
C GLU A 401 6.00 6.98 -29.87
N TRP A 402 5.37 6.05 -30.58
CA TRP A 402 4.84 4.82 -30.01
C TRP A 402 5.93 4.03 -29.28
N LEU A 403 7.07 3.75 -29.92
CA LEU A 403 8.16 3.00 -29.29
C LEU A 403 8.78 3.76 -28.12
N GLN A 404 8.82 5.10 -28.17
CA GLN A 404 9.29 5.92 -27.06
C GLN A 404 8.42 5.73 -25.81
N MET A 405 7.10 5.63 -25.96
CA MET A 405 6.20 5.32 -24.86
C MET A 405 6.43 3.91 -24.33
N VAL A 406 6.63 2.91 -25.18
CA VAL A 406 6.97 1.53 -24.78
C VAL A 406 8.31 1.47 -24.04
N VAL A 407 9.33 2.19 -24.48
CA VAL A 407 10.63 2.28 -23.79
C VAL A 407 10.50 2.94 -22.42
N GLY A 408 9.74 4.03 -22.34
CA GLY A 408 9.57 4.80 -21.10
C GLY A 408 8.75 4.05 -20.05
N TRP A 409 7.63 3.47 -20.46
CA TRP A 409 6.58 2.97 -19.57
C TRP A 409 6.40 1.44 -19.62
N GLY A 410 7.10 0.74 -20.51
CA GLY A 410 7.05 -0.72 -20.62
C GLY A 410 5.61 -1.22 -20.80
N ILE A 411 5.24 -2.22 -19.99
CA ILE A 411 3.90 -2.84 -19.97
C ILE A 411 2.80 -1.86 -19.53
N PHE A 412 3.16 -0.72 -18.95
CA PHE A 412 2.23 0.33 -18.54
C PHE A 412 2.00 1.39 -19.62
N ALA A 413 2.66 1.27 -20.78
CA ALA A 413 2.46 2.21 -21.89
C ALA A 413 0.98 2.26 -22.31
N ARG A 414 0.51 3.47 -22.61
CA ARG A 414 -0.82 3.78 -23.12
C ARG A 414 -0.69 4.79 -24.26
N PHE A 415 -1.64 4.75 -25.19
CA PHE A 415 -1.60 5.51 -26.43
C PHE A 415 -2.93 6.24 -26.69
N PRO A 416 -3.34 7.17 -25.82
CA PRO A 416 -4.65 7.81 -25.92
C PRO A 416 -4.84 8.60 -27.23
N ASP A 417 -3.74 9.10 -27.80
CA ASP A 417 -3.75 9.90 -29.03
C ASP A 417 -3.70 9.06 -30.32
N LEU A 418 -3.54 7.73 -30.22
CA LEU A 418 -3.48 6.83 -31.37
C LEU A 418 -4.73 5.92 -31.42
N PRO A 419 -5.45 5.86 -32.55
CA PRO A 419 -6.53 4.91 -32.73
C PRO A 419 -6.05 3.46 -32.54
N ASP A 420 -6.89 2.60 -31.95
CA ASP A 420 -6.53 1.20 -31.64
C ASP A 420 -6.04 0.42 -32.87
N GLU A 421 -6.67 0.61 -34.04
CA GLU A 421 -6.28 -0.05 -35.30
C GLU A 421 -4.87 0.37 -35.74
N GLU A 422 -4.53 1.64 -35.54
CA GLU A 422 -3.23 2.19 -35.91
C GLU A 422 -2.15 1.73 -34.92
N CYS A 423 -2.48 1.69 -33.62
CA CYS A 423 -1.61 1.14 -32.59
C CYS A 423 -1.28 -0.34 -32.87
N GLN A 424 -2.29 -1.15 -33.24
CA GLN A 424 -2.10 -2.55 -33.62
C GLN A 424 -1.21 -2.70 -34.86
N ARG A 425 -1.45 -1.87 -35.90
CA ARG A 425 -0.63 -1.86 -37.12
C ARG A 425 0.84 -1.57 -36.80
N ILE A 426 1.11 -0.51 -36.01
CA ILE A 426 2.47 -0.13 -35.60
C ILE A 426 3.12 -1.25 -34.78
N GLU A 427 2.39 -1.85 -33.83
CA GLU A 427 2.89 -2.95 -33.01
C GLU A 427 3.28 -4.17 -33.88
N GLU A 428 2.42 -4.58 -34.81
CA GLU A 428 2.67 -5.71 -35.71
C GLU A 428 3.89 -5.48 -36.61
N GLU A 429 4.04 -4.27 -37.15
CA GLU A 429 5.22 -3.88 -37.92
C GLU A 429 6.48 -3.88 -37.04
N ALA A 430 6.40 -3.32 -35.83
CA ALA A 430 7.51 -3.28 -34.86
C ALA A 430 7.96 -4.69 -34.44
N LEU A 431 7.02 -5.61 -34.23
CA LEU A 431 7.29 -7.03 -33.97
C LEU A 431 7.97 -7.69 -35.18
N THR A 432 7.46 -7.44 -36.38
CA THR A 432 7.99 -8.01 -37.63
C THR A 432 9.44 -7.59 -37.88
N VAL A 433 9.78 -6.33 -37.58
CA VAL A 433 11.15 -5.82 -37.75
C VAL A 433 12.04 -6.03 -36.53
N GLY A 434 11.51 -6.64 -35.46
CA GLY A 434 12.24 -6.98 -34.24
C GLY A 434 12.70 -5.77 -33.44
N LEU A 435 11.88 -4.72 -33.37
CA LEU A 435 12.08 -3.58 -32.46
C LEU A 435 11.52 -3.87 -31.06
N VAL A 436 10.47 -4.68 -31.00
CA VAL A 436 9.84 -5.17 -29.77
C VAL A 436 9.68 -6.68 -29.81
N GLU A 437 9.40 -7.28 -28.67
CA GLU A 437 8.95 -8.67 -28.53
C GLU A 437 7.74 -8.74 -27.61
N ARG A 438 6.93 -9.81 -27.71
CA ARG A 438 5.84 -10.07 -26.75
C ARG A 438 6.34 -10.97 -25.64
N ARG A 439 6.03 -10.61 -24.40
CA ARG A 439 6.35 -11.41 -23.21
C ARG A 439 5.10 -12.01 -22.60
N GLU A 440 5.07 -13.34 -22.51
CA GLU A 440 3.92 -14.06 -21.94
C GLU A 440 3.72 -13.75 -20.45
N ASP A 441 4.80 -13.63 -19.68
CA ASP A 441 4.78 -13.27 -18.26
C ASP A 441 4.35 -11.82 -18.01
N ALA A 442 4.37 -10.98 -19.05
CA ALA A 442 3.85 -9.63 -19.10
C ALA A 442 2.43 -9.53 -19.67
N GLY A 443 1.69 -10.65 -19.75
CA GLY A 443 0.33 -10.66 -20.30
C GLY A 443 0.28 -10.44 -21.81
N GLY A 444 1.39 -10.68 -22.52
CA GLY A 444 1.50 -10.53 -23.97
C GLY A 444 1.77 -9.09 -24.43
N ALA A 445 2.04 -8.16 -23.51
CA ALA A 445 2.38 -6.78 -23.85
C ALA A 445 3.70 -6.69 -24.67
N PRO A 446 3.80 -5.73 -25.61
CA PRO A 446 5.05 -5.48 -26.33
C PRO A 446 6.08 -4.82 -25.40
N VAL A 447 7.31 -5.32 -25.44
CA VAL A 447 8.45 -4.75 -24.69
C VAL A 447 9.64 -4.49 -25.62
N PRO A 448 10.49 -3.49 -25.34
CA PRO A 448 11.61 -3.15 -26.23
C PRO A 448 12.62 -4.30 -26.32
N ARG A 449 13.04 -4.63 -27.56
CA ARG A 449 14.05 -5.66 -27.80
C ARG A 449 15.44 -5.05 -27.90
N TYR A 450 16.09 -4.85 -26.76
CA TYR A 450 17.47 -4.39 -26.71
C TYR A 450 18.43 -5.44 -27.26
N SER A 451 19.49 -5.00 -27.95
CA SER A 451 20.60 -5.86 -28.42
C SER A 451 21.62 -6.16 -27.32
N LEU A 452 21.25 -5.98 -26.05
CA LEU A 452 22.13 -6.10 -24.90
C LEU A 452 21.73 -7.28 -24.02
N THR A 453 22.73 -8.04 -23.59
CA THR A 453 22.60 -9.06 -22.54
C THR A 453 23.10 -8.52 -21.20
N MET A 454 22.76 -9.20 -20.10
CA MET A 454 23.37 -8.89 -18.79
C MET A 454 24.90 -8.99 -18.82
N ALA A 455 25.45 -9.92 -19.61
CA ALA A 455 26.90 -10.02 -19.79
C ALA A 455 27.51 -8.77 -20.45
N ASP A 456 26.80 -8.16 -21.41
CA ASP A 456 27.21 -6.88 -22.02
C ASP A 456 27.20 -5.75 -21.00
N ILE A 457 26.13 -5.65 -20.22
CA ILE A 457 25.97 -4.63 -19.17
C ILE A 457 27.07 -4.77 -18.12
N ARG A 458 27.36 -5.99 -17.66
CA ARG A 458 28.44 -6.28 -16.70
C ARG A 458 29.81 -5.91 -17.25
N ARG A 459 30.10 -6.22 -18.52
CA ARG A 459 31.35 -5.81 -19.19
C ARG A 459 31.50 -4.29 -19.20
N ARG A 460 30.43 -3.55 -19.54
CA ARG A 460 30.42 -2.07 -19.51
C ARG A 460 30.62 -1.54 -18.10
N HIS A 461 29.98 -2.14 -17.09
CA HIS A 461 30.16 -1.77 -15.68
C HIS A 461 31.61 -1.92 -15.22
N VAL A 462 32.23 -3.08 -15.46
CA VAL A 462 33.63 -3.33 -15.10
C VAL A 462 34.55 -2.33 -15.80
N ALA A 463 34.33 -2.06 -17.09
CA ALA A 463 35.12 -1.08 -17.83
C ALA A 463 35.01 0.35 -17.25
N ARG A 464 33.80 0.79 -16.88
CA ARG A 464 33.59 2.10 -16.23
C ARG A 464 34.28 2.17 -14.87
N ARG A 465 34.17 1.12 -14.05
CA ARG A 465 34.82 1.03 -12.73
C ARG A 465 36.35 1.05 -12.83
N MET A 466 36.94 0.36 -13.80
CA MET A 466 38.40 0.39 -14.02
C MET A 466 38.90 1.78 -14.44
N ARG A 467 38.11 2.52 -15.25
CA ARG A 467 38.44 3.90 -15.62
C ARG A 467 38.38 4.85 -14.43
N ALA A 468 37.39 4.69 -13.55
CA ALA A 468 37.25 5.52 -12.35
C ALA A 468 38.37 5.30 -11.31
N VAL A 469 38.96 4.11 -11.26
CA VAL A 469 40.11 3.81 -10.37
C VAL A 469 41.44 4.31 -10.96
N ALA A 470 41.51 4.49 -12.28
CA ALA A 470 42.71 4.95 -12.97
C ALA A 470 42.85 6.49 -13.00
N LEU A 471 41.77 7.22 -12.70
CA LEU A 471 41.72 8.67 -12.50
C LEU A 471 41.87 9.01 -11.02
#